data_AF-A0A9W8ZNG7-F1
#
_entry.id   AF-A0A9W8ZNG7-F1
#
_cell.length_a   1.000
_cell.length_b   1.000
_cell.length_c   1.000
_cell.angle_alpha   90.00
_cell.angle_beta   90.00
_cell.angle_gamma   90.00
#
_symmetry.space_group_name_H-M   'P 1'
#
loop_
_entity.id
_entity.type
_entity.pdbx_description
1 polymer ?
#
loop_
_entity_poly.entity_id
_entity_poly.type
_entity_poly.pdbx_seq_one_letter_code
_entity_poly.pdbx_strand_id
1 'polypeptide(L)'
;MVEIPKSPTPLLPSQQITPEARAARLALIEEAQSEAEPDHAHARPNLTAAADDVFRRAAAEQAVKAATALQAMVAARSQAQHDLDNADGNLGYAFEQVTQSFSEQPAFQTMPSRRKKSPVCQPSTPSQPAAFTQERFESPAPAIAPAIIPGGRLVLPAAALPSAMLSSQEAAPCPAAQALGPWYIVYHGRDGHQGFFDRFNGVDDELSVKGLTQFYEHRLYKKFDSFQKAWMFWTEVKDSGILGLLRDPPTKGEIFIVTKGALPGVYANRMSLLIEGLAWRGGEVMSGIGKKARFEDVFKQWDAQNLTECLPRDGPLREFRTAGDTRDAGKEVGGDTCTEIDPV
;
A
#
# COMPACT_ATOMS: atom_id res chain seq x y z
N MET A 1 6.64 52.11 38.63
CA MET A 1 6.05 52.73 37.43
C MET A 1 6.69 52.13 36.20
N VAL A 2 6.03 51.16 35.58
CA VAL A 2 6.16 50.83 34.15
C VAL A 2 4.78 50.31 33.76
N GLU A 3 4.05 51.11 32.98
CA GLU A 3 2.70 50.82 32.52
C GLU A 3 2.73 49.93 31.27
N ILE A 4 1.89 48.89 31.26
CA ILE A 4 1.66 48.02 30.11
C ILE A 4 0.33 48.47 29.47
N PRO A 5 0.28 48.87 28.19
CA PRO A 5 -0.98 49.16 27.52
C PRO A 5 -1.64 47.86 27.05
N LYS A 6 -2.87 47.62 27.53
CA LYS A 6 -3.82 46.66 26.97
C LYS A 6 -4.64 47.35 25.88
N SER A 7 -4.66 46.76 24.68
CA SER A 7 -5.68 47.03 23.66
C SER A 7 -6.43 45.72 23.34
N PRO A 8 -7.77 45.74 23.23
CA PRO A 8 -8.56 44.60 22.77
C PRO A 8 -8.97 44.76 21.30
N THR A 9 -9.01 43.65 20.57
CA THR A 9 -9.58 43.52 19.21
C THR A 9 -10.87 42.67 19.29
N PRO A 10 -11.92 42.98 18.51
CA PRO A 10 -13.30 42.59 18.85
C PRO A 10 -13.69 41.20 18.32
N LEU A 11 -14.57 40.52 19.05
CA LEU A 11 -15.27 39.31 18.63
C LEU A 11 -16.72 39.65 18.25
N LEU A 12 -17.14 39.22 17.05
CA LEU A 12 -18.53 39.20 16.58
C LEU A 12 -19.30 37.99 17.17
N PRO A 13 -20.65 38.02 17.13
CA PRO A 13 -21.51 37.40 18.12
C PRO A 13 -22.10 36.06 17.64
N SER A 14 -22.28 35.12 18.55
CA SER A 14 -23.49 34.28 18.56
C SER A 14 -23.54 33.42 19.84
N GLN A 15 -24.72 33.43 20.45
CA GLN A 15 -25.16 32.68 21.64
C GLN A 15 -24.85 33.32 23.00
N GLN A 16 -25.35 34.55 23.17
CA GLN A 16 -25.73 35.04 24.49
C GLN A 16 -26.93 34.23 25.01
N ILE A 17 -26.67 33.19 25.81
CA ILE A 17 -27.67 32.67 26.75
C ILE A 17 -27.87 33.78 27.77
N THR A 18 -29.02 34.43 27.72
CA THR A 18 -29.37 35.52 28.64
C THR A 18 -29.25 35.04 30.09
N PRO A 19 -28.85 35.91 31.03
CA PRO A 19 -28.76 35.54 32.45
C PRO A 19 -30.09 35.04 33.01
N GLU A 20 -31.23 35.50 32.46
CA GLU A 20 -32.56 34.96 32.74
C GLU A 20 -32.74 33.50 32.31
N ALA A 21 -32.27 33.10 31.12
CA ALA A 21 -32.35 31.71 30.67
C ALA A 21 -31.47 30.79 31.53
N ARG A 22 -30.37 31.33 32.08
CA ARG A 22 -29.50 30.60 33.00
C ARG A 22 -30.14 30.46 34.39
N ALA A 23 -30.84 31.49 34.87
CA ALA A 23 -31.60 31.45 36.13
C ALA A 23 -32.80 30.50 36.04
N ALA A 24 -33.56 30.53 34.93
CA ALA A 24 -34.69 29.61 34.71
C ALA A 24 -34.24 28.14 34.67
N ARG A 25 -33.07 27.86 34.08
CA ARG A 25 -32.52 26.50 34.04
C ARG A 25 -32.06 26.01 35.41
N LEU A 26 -31.55 26.90 36.27
CA LEU A 26 -31.17 26.53 37.63
C LEU A 26 -32.40 26.28 38.51
N ALA A 27 -33.46 27.11 38.37
CA ALA A 27 -34.72 26.90 39.07
C ALA A 27 -35.37 25.54 38.73
N LEU A 28 -35.34 25.13 37.46
CA LEU A 28 -35.84 23.82 37.03
C LEU A 28 -35.06 22.64 37.61
N ILE A 29 -33.75 22.81 37.83
CA ILE A 29 -32.90 21.77 38.45
C ILE A 29 -33.16 21.71 39.95
N GLU A 30 -33.36 22.85 40.60
CA GLU A 30 -33.66 22.93 42.03
C GLU A 30 -35.06 22.40 42.36
N GLU A 31 -36.05 22.67 41.50
CA GLU A 31 -37.40 22.09 41.59
C GLU A 31 -37.38 20.57 41.42
N ALA A 32 -36.64 20.07 40.43
CA ALA A 32 -36.46 18.62 40.19
C ALA A 32 -35.67 17.91 41.31
N GLN A 33 -34.88 18.64 42.09
CA GLN A 33 -34.19 18.10 43.27
C GLN A 33 -35.03 18.20 44.54
N SER A 34 -35.99 19.13 44.63
CA SER A 34 -36.89 19.25 45.79
C SER A 34 -38.06 18.25 45.77
N GLU A 35 -38.44 17.72 44.61
CA GLU A 35 -39.41 16.61 44.51
C GLU A 35 -38.81 15.23 44.84
N ALA A 36 -37.52 15.17 45.16
CA ALA A 36 -36.81 13.94 45.49
C ALA A 36 -36.40 13.91 46.96
N GLU A 37 -37.38 13.97 47.89
CA GLU A 37 -37.18 13.55 49.28
C GLU A 37 -37.85 12.18 49.54
N PRO A 38 -37.25 11.35 50.41
CA PRO A 38 -37.35 9.90 50.31
C PRO A 38 -38.14 9.34 51.49
N ASP A 39 -39.38 8.92 51.27
CA ASP A 39 -40.03 7.98 52.19
C ASP A 39 -41.24 7.30 51.53
N HIS A 40 -41.02 6.07 51.06
CA HIS A 40 -41.87 4.91 51.32
C HIS A 40 -41.47 3.71 50.42
N ALA A 41 -40.81 2.75 51.07
CA ALA A 41 -41.12 1.33 51.06
C ALA A 41 -41.79 0.68 49.82
N HIS A 42 -41.11 -0.35 49.32
CA HIS A 42 -41.68 -1.60 48.80
C HIS A 42 -42.65 -1.53 47.61
N ALA A 43 -42.08 -1.64 46.40
CA ALA A 43 -42.52 -2.52 45.29
C ALA A 43 -42.18 -1.92 43.92
N ARG A 44 -40.90 -1.90 43.54
CA ARG A 44 -40.49 -1.74 42.13
C ARG A 44 -39.26 -2.57 41.76
N PRO A 45 -39.34 -3.91 41.71
CA PRO A 45 -38.62 -4.62 40.67
C PRO A 45 -39.49 -4.57 39.39
N ASN A 46 -38.87 -4.49 38.21
CA ASN A 46 -39.38 -4.99 36.91
C ASN A 46 -39.29 -4.04 35.70
N LEU A 47 -39.00 -2.74 35.85
CA LEU A 47 -38.86 -1.87 34.65
C LEU A 47 -37.43 -1.80 34.11
N THR A 48 -36.41 -1.82 34.96
CA THR A 48 -34.99 -1.83 34.53
C THR A 48 -34.55 -3.18 33.98
N ALA A 49 -34.99 -4.28 34.60
CA ALA A 49 -34.69 -5.63 34.12
C ALA A 49 -35.27 -5.92 32.72
N ALA A 50 -36.47 -5.40 32.42
CA ALA A 50 -37.09 -5.57 31.11
C ALA A 50 -36.35 -4.81 29.99
N ALA A 51 -35.78 -3.64 30.29
CA ALA A 51 -34.99 -2.87 29.33
C ALA A 51 -33.64 -3.54 29.01
N ASP A 52 -32.96 -4.09 30.02
CA ASP A 52 -31.72 -4.84 29.85
C ASP A 52 -31.93 -6.12 29.01
N ASP A 53 -33.06 -6.80 29.19
CA ASP A 53 -33.39 -8.00 28.41
C ASP A 53 -33.65 -7.70 26.93
N VAL A 54 -34.24 -6.55 26.59
CA VAL A 54 -34.42 -6.13 25.19
C VAL A 54 -33.07 -5.83 24.55
N PHE A 55 -32.17 -5.15 25.25
CA PHE A 55 -30.83 -4.85 24.73
C PHE A 55 -29.99 -6.12 24.53
N ARG A 56 -30.06 -7.07 25.48
CA ARG A 56 -29.39 -8.37 25.36
C ARG A 56 -29.93 -9.20 24.19
N ARG A 57 -31.24 -9.19 23.94
CA ARG A 57 -31.82 -9.87 22.77
C ARG A 57 -31.37 -9.25 21.46
N ALA A 58 -31.37 -7.92 21.35
CA ALA A 58 -30.88 -7.23 20.15
C ALA A 58 -29.39 -7.53 19.88
N ALA A 59 -28.55 -7.52 20.92
CA ALA A 59 -27.14 -7.87 20.81
C ALA A 59 -26.94 -9.35 20.41
N ALA A 60 -27.73 -10.27 20.98
CA ALA A 60 -27.69 -11.69 20.61
C ALA A 60 -28.11 -11.93 19.16
N GLU A 61 -29.18 -11.27 18.68
CA GLU A 61 -29.60 -11.35 17.28
C GLU A 61 -28.52 -10.80 16.33
N GLN A 62 -27.87 -9.70 16.69
CA GLN A 62 -26.77 -9.15 15.90
C GLN A 62 -25.57 -10.10 15.88
N ALA A 63 -25.25 -10.75 16.99
CA ALA A 63 -24.18 -11.76 17.05
C ALA A 63 -24.50 -12.98 16.17
N VAL A 64 -25.75 -13.46 16.17
CA VAL A 64 -26.18 -14.57 15.29
C VAL A 64 -26.09 -14.18 13.81
N LYS A 65 -26.51 -12.95 13.45
CA LYS A 65 -26.38 -12.44 12.08
C LYS A 65 -24.91 -12.35 11.66
N ALA A 66 -24.04 -11.84 12.52
CA ALA A 66 -22.60 -11.76 12.26
C ALA A 66 -21.96 -13.15 12.11
N ALA A 67 -22.32 -14.11 12.97
CA ALA A 67 -21.85 -15.49 12.87
C ALA A 67 -22.29 -16.16 11.57
N THR A 68 -23.54 -15.94 11.16
CA THR A 68 -24.08 -16.47 9.89
C THR A 68 -23.36 -15.87 8.68
N ALA A 69 -23.09 -14.56 8.69
CA ALA A 69 -22.33 -13.90 7.63
C ALA A 69 -20.89 -14.42 7.55
N LEU A 70 -20.24 -14.67 8.69
CA LEU A 70 -18.89 -15.23 8.74
C LEU A 70 -18.86 -16.67 8.19
N GLN A 71 -19.85 -17.49 8.52
CA GLN A 71 -19.98 -18.83 7.97
C GLN A 71 -20.19 -18.83 6.45
N ALA A 72 -20.99 -17.88 5.93
CA ALA A 72 -21.16 -17.71 4.49
C ALA A 72 -19.86 -17.30 3.78
N MET A 73 -19.06 -16.41 4.38
CA MET A 73 -17.74 -16.03 3.85
C MET A 73 -16.76 -17.20 3.85
N VAL A 74 -16.76 -18.02 4.90
CA VAL A 74 -15.92 -19.23 4.96
C VAL A 74 -16.32 -20.24 3.88
N ALA A 75 -17.62 -20.45 3.66
CA ALA A 75 -18.12 -21.31 2.59
C ALA A 75 -17.73 -20.79 1.20
N ALA A 76 -17.88 -19.48 0.94
CA ALA A 76 -17.49 -18.86 -0.32
C ALA A 76 -15.99 -18.98 -0.59
N ARG A 77 -15.15 -18.81 0.44
CA ARG A 77 -13.69 -19.02 0.33
C ARG A 77 -13.34 -20.47 0.02
N SER A 78 -14.00 -21.43 0.66
CA SER A 78 -13.79 -22.86 0.39
C SER A 78 -14.16 -23.23 -1.04
N GLN A 79 -15.25 -22.67 -1.57
CA GLN A 79 -15.65 -22.87 -2.97
C GLN A 79 -14.61 -22.30 -3.94
N ALA A 80 -14.16 -21.06 -3.70
CA ALA A 80 -13.13 -20.43 -4.53
C ALA A 80 -11.82 -21.23 -4.53
N GLN A 81 -11.43 -21.82 -3.40
CA GLN A 81 -10.24 -22.67 -3.31
C GLN A 81 -10.42 -23.95 -4.16
N HIS A 82 -11.57 -24.61 -4.07
CA HIS A 82 -11.87 -25.79 -4.87
C HIS A 82 -11.86 -25.47 -6.38
N ASP A 83 -12.34 -24.30 -6.78
CA ASP A 83 -12.32 -23.86 -8.18
C ASP A 83 -10.88 -23.60 -8.67
N LEU A 84 -10.00 -23.07 -7.83
CA LEU A 84 -8.57 -22.92 -8.14
C LEU A 84 -7.88 -24.28 -8.28
N ASP A 85 -8.16 -25.23 -7.38
CA ASP A 85 -7.56 -26.57 -7.44
C ASP A 85 -8.01 -27.32 -8.71
N ASN A 86 -9.27 -27.14 -9.14
CA ASN A 86 -9.76 -27.66 -10.42
C ASN A 86 -9.10 -27.02 -11.64
N ALA A 87 -8.88 -25.69 -11.60
CA ALA A 87 -8.19 -24.98 -12.67
C ALA A 87 -6.74 -25.45 -12.82
N ASP A 88 -6.04 -25.70 -11.70
CA ASP A 88 -4.66 -26.19 -11.69
C ASP A 88 -4.58 -27.62 -12.25
N GLY A 89 -5.53 -28.49 -11.88
CA GLY A 89 -5.64 -29.84 -12.46
C GLY A 89 -5.84 -29.84 -13.98
N ASN A 90 -6.67 -28.91 -14.50
CA ASN A 90 -6.89 -28.77 -15.94
C ASN A 90 -5.65 -28.24 -16.67
N LEU A 91 -4.89 -27.35 -16.03
CA LEU A 91 -3.65 -26.81 -16.59
C LEU A 91 -2.54 -27.86 -16.66
N GLY A 92 -2.46 -28.73 -15.65
CA GLY A 92 -1.57 -29.89 -15.65
C GLY A 92 -1.86 -30.84 -16.82
N TYR A 93 -3.13 -31.14 -17.07
CA TYR A 93 -3.54 -32.00 -18.19
C TYR A 93 -3.23 -31.37 -19.57
N ALA A 94 -3.44 -30.06 -19.70
CA ALA A 94 -3.09 -29.34 -20.92
C ALA A 94 -1.57 -29.33 -21.19
N PHE A 95 -0.76 -29.17 -20.14
CA PHE A 95 0.70 -29.22 -20.26
C PHE A 95 1.20 -30.61 -20.68
N GLU A 96 0.58 -31.67 -20.15
CA GLU A 96 0.93 -33.05 -20.50
C GLU A 96 0.60 -33.36 -21.97
N GLN A 97 -0.54 -32.90 -22.49
CA GLN A 97 -0.90 -33.02 -23.91
C GLN A 97 0.08 -32.29 -24.84
N VAL A 98 0.51 -31.07 -24.48
CA VAL A 98 1.50 -30.32 -25.27
C VAL A 98 2.84 -31.05 -25.27
N THR A 99 3.26 -31.59 -24.12
CA THR A 99 4.53 -32.32 -24.00
C THR A 99 4.52 -33.61 -24.84
N GLN A 100 3.40 -34.35 -24.84
CA GLN A 100 3.25 -35.54 -25.70
C GLN A 100 3.31 -35.17 -27.20
N SER A 101 2.69 -34.05 -27.60
CA SER A 101 2.71 -33.56 -28.99
C SER A 101 4.11 -33.20 -29.50
N PHE A 102 5.01 -32.72 -28.63
CA PHE A 102 6.39 -32.42 -28.99
C PHE A 102 7.29 -33.67 -29.04
N SER A 103 6.94 -34.73 -28.32
CA SER A 103 7.69 -35.99 -28.31
C SER A 103 7.54 -36.80 -29.61
N GLU A 104 6.54 -36.51 -30.44
CA GLU A 104 6.26 -37.25 -31.68
C GLU A 104 6.89 -36.65 -32.94
N GLN A 105 7.68 -35.56 -32.85
CA GLN A 105 8.37 -35.03 -34.02
C GLN A 105 9.58 -35.91 -34.40
N PRO A 106 9.66 -36.43 -35.65
CA PRO A 106 10.75 -37.29 -36.07
C PRO A 106 12.07 -36.51 -36.12
N ALA A 107 13.10 -37.08 -35.49
CA ALA A 107 14.44 -36.52 -35.38
C ALA A 107 15.03 -36.17 -36.75
N PHE A 108 15.27 -34.88 -37.00
CA PHE A 108 16.04 -34.42 -38.15
C PHE A 108 17.49 -34.89 -38.02
N GLN A 109 17.92 -35.64 -39.04
CA GLN A 109 19.25 -36.25 -39.16
C GLN A 109 20.36 -35.20 -39.15
N THR A 110 21.26 -35.34 -38.18
CA THR A 110 22.51 -34.58 -38.04
C THR A 110 23.53 -35.04 -39.07
N MET A 111 23.90 -34.16 -40.02
CA MET A 111 24.97 -34.41 -40.99
C MET A 111 26.38 -34.25 -40.36
N PRO A 112 27.38 -35.05 -40.74
CA PRO A 112 28.71 -35.03 -40.14
C PRO A 112 29.65 -33.98 -40.77
N SER A 113 30.32 -33.22 -39.89
CA SER A 113 31.32 -32.20 -40.23
C SER A 113 32.65 -32.81 -40.67
N ARG A 114 33.12 -32.42 -41.87
CA ARG A 114 34.30 -32.97 -42.55
C ARG A 114 35.55 -32.13 -42.23
N ARG A 115 36.49 -32.72 -41.47
CA ARG A 115 37.86 -32.20 -41.26
C ARG A 115 38.64 -32.10 -42.58
N LYS A 116 39.40 -31.03 -42.78
CA LYS A 116 40.58 -30.99 -43.67
C LYS A 116 41.74 -30.21 -43.03
N LYS A 117 42.95 -30.75 -43.23
CA LYS A 117 44.26 -30.34 -42.68
C LYS A 117 45.15 -29.72 -43.77
N SER A 118 45.88 -28.64 -43.40
CA SER A 118 47.21 -28.12 -43.87
C SER A 118 47.41 -27.67 -45.34
N PRO A 119 48.51 -26.94 -45.77
CA PRO A 119 49.61 -26.22 -45.07
C PRO A 119 50.06 -24.82 -45.66
N VAL A 120 50.89 -24.07 -44.89
CA VAL A 120 52.13 -23.28 -45.20
C VAL A 120 52.28 -22.28 -46.41
N CYS A 121 52.69 -21.04 -46.05
CA CYS A 121 53.56 -19.97 -46.67
C CYS A 121 53.23 -19.12 -47.94
N GLN A 122 53.23 -17.79 -47.69
CA GLN A 122 53.83 -16.64 -48.44
C GLN A 122 53.21 -16.12 -49.78
N PRO A 123 53.55 -14.89 -50.28
CA PRO A 123 53.11 -13.58 -49.77
C PRO A 123 52.57 -12.60 -50.87
N SER A 124 51.99 -11.47 -50.44
CA SER A 124 51.87 -10.17 -51.12
C SER A 124 51.06 -10.01 -52.43
N THR A 125 49.91 -9.33 -52.33
CA THR A 125 49.52 -8.24 -53.25
C THR A 125 48.40 -7.39 -52.63
N PRO A 126 48.45 -6.04 -52.68
CA PRO A 126 47.37 -5.19 -52.19
C PRO A 126 46.29 -5.08 -53.26
N SER A 127 45.09 -5.58 -52.99
CA SER A 127 43.89 -5.32 -53.80
C SER A 127 42.94 -4.40 -53.05
N GLN A 128 42.37 -3.48 -53.83
CA GLN A 128 41.50 -2.37 -53.46
C GLN A 128 40.40 -2.72 -52.44
N PRO A 129 39.97 -1.75 -51.62
CA PRO A 129 38.79 -1.91 -50.80
C PRO A 129 37.54 -1.94 -51.71
N ALA A 130 36.95 -3.13 -51.86
CA ALA A 130 35.60 -3.26 -52.34
C ALA A 130 34.66 -2.54 -51.34
N ALA A 131 33.84 -1.65 -51.87
CA ALA A 131 32.79 -0.97 -51.12
C ALA A 131 31.93 -2.02 -50.40
N PHE A 132 32.10 -2.11 -49.09
CA PHE A 132 31.26 -2.91 -48.22
C PHE A 132 29.92 -2.19 -48.15
N THR A 133 28.95 -2.67 -48.93
CA THR A 133 27.55 -2.33 -48.75
C THR A 133 27.15 -2.83 -47.38
N GLN A 134 27.21 -1.92 -46.40
CA GLN A 134 26.72 -2.13 -45.07
C GLN A 134 25.21 -2.38 -45.21
N GLU A 135 24.80 -3.65 -45.14
CA GLU A 135 23.41 -3.97 -44.88
C GLU A 135 23.04 -3.24 -43.59
N ARG A 136 22.23 -2.22 -43.77
CA ARG A 136 21.57 -1.46 -42.72
C ARG A 136 20.75 -2.48 -41.97
N PHE A 137 21.31 -3.02 -40.89
CA PHE A 137 20.57 -3.73 -39.87
C PHE A 137 19.46 -2.79 -39.44
N GLU A 138 18.25 -3.04 -39.94
CA GLU A 138 17.05 -2.40 -39.45
C GLU A 138 16.98 -2.73 -37.96
N SER A 139 17.18 -1.68 -37.17
CA SER A 139 17.12 -1.75 -35.72
C SER A 139 15.77 -2.36 -35.35
N PRO A 140 15.72 -3.47 -34.60
CA PRO A 140 14.46 -4.04 -34.17
C PRO A 140 13.70 -2.99 -33.38
N ALA A 141 12.40 -2.86 -33.68
CA ALA A 141 11.49 -1.89 -33.10
C ALA A 141 11.69 -1.74 -31.58
N PRO A 142 11.59 -0.53 -31.02
CA PRO A 142 11.80 -0.31 -29.60
C PRO A 142 10.85 -1.20 -28.81
N ALA A 143 11.41 -2.13 -28.03
CA ALA A 143 10.64 -2.94 -27.11
C ALA A 143 9.92 -2.00 -26.14
N ILE A 144 8.58 -1.96 -26.27
CA ILE A 144 7.70 -1.14 -25.44
C ILE A 144 7.98 -1.50 -23.98
N ALA A 145 8.43 -0.50 -23.21
CA ALA A 145 8.69 -0.69 -21.78
C ALA A 145 7.39 -1.15 -21.09
N PRO A 146 7.45 -2.12 -20.17
CA PRO A 146 6.27 -2.50 -19.40
C PRO A 146 5.74 -1.29 -18.62
N ALA A 147 4.41 -1.16 -18.55
CA ALA A 147 3.75 -0.09 -17.81
C ALA A 147 4.10 -0.16 -16.31
N ILE A 148 4.38 0.99 -15.71
CA ILE A 148 4.58 1.12 -14.27
C ILE A 148 3.20 1.05 -13.60
N ILE A 149 2.99 0.05 -12.75
CA ILE A 149 1.79 -0.08 -11.92
C ILE A 149 2.22 0.15 -10.47
N PRO A 150 1.89 1.31 -9.87
CA PRO A 150 2.26 1.61 -8.48
C PRO A 150 1.72 0.53 -7.53
N GLY A 151 2.60 -0.05 -6.71
CA GLY A 151 2.24 -1.11 -5.75
C GLY A 151 1.87 -2.45 -6.39
N GLY A 152 2.00 -2.58 -7.71
CA GLY A 152 1.78 -3.82 -8.44
C GLY A 152 2.95 -4.79 -8.30
N ARG A 153 2.65 -6.07 -8.10
CA ARG A 153 3.60 -7.15 -8.39
C ARG A 153 3.80 -7.16 -9.90
N LEU A 154 5.03 -7.04 -10.37
CA LEU A 154 5.33 -7.05 -11.80
C LEU A 154 5.20 -8.49 -12.31
N VAL A 155 3.97 -8.85 -12.70
CA VAL A 155 3.64 -10.14 -13.35
C VAL A 155 3.54 -9.87 -14.85
N LEU A 156 4.39 -10.52 -15.64
CA LEU A 156 4.28 -10.55 -17.10
C LEU A 156 2.94 -11.21 -17.50
N PRO A 157 2.24 -10.75 -18.53
CA PRO A 157 0.79 -10.58 -18.52
C PRO A 157 -0.07 -11.86 -18.56
N ALA A 158 -1.19 -11.85 -17.80
CA ALA A 158 -2.53 -12.30 -18.22
C ALA A 158 -3.64 -11.63 -17.36
N ALA A 159 -4.81 -11.44 -17.98
CA ALA A 159 -5.93 -10.49 -17.71
C ALA A 159 -6.57 -10.39 -16.30
N ALA A 160 -7.26 -9.25 -16.07
CA ALA A 160 -7.79 -8.77 -14.78
C ALA A 160 -9.33 -8.87 -14.60
N LEU A 161 -9.79 -8.85 -13.35
CA LEU A 161 -11.18 -8.66 -12.88
C LEU A 161 -11.24 -7.67 -11.69
N PRO A 162 -12.37 -6.97 -11.41
CA PRO A 162 -12.43 -5.87 -10.43
C PRO A 162 -13.05 -6.25 -9.06
N SER A 163 -12.80 -5.44 -8.03
CA SER A 163 -13.47 -5.52 -6.71
C SER A 163 -13.63 -4.16 -6.01
N ALA A 164 -14.55 -4.16 -5.04
CA ALA A 164 -15.41 -3.07 -4.58
C ALA A 164 -14.89 -2.19 -3.41
N MET A 165 -15.59 -1.06 -3.22
CA MET A 165 -15.30 0.10 -2.36
C MET A 165 -15.37 -0.12 -0.85
N LEU A 166 -14.53 0.61 -0.09
CA LEU A 166 -14.71 0.93 1.33
C LEU A 166 -14.29 2.38 1.65
N SER A 167 -15.03 2.97 2.61
CA SER A 167 -15.10 4.40 2.98
C SER A 167 -14.01 4.82 3.98
N SER A 168 -13.47 6.03 3.81
CA SER A 168 -12.51 6.69 4.71
C SER A 168 -13.20 7.41 5.88
N GLN A 169 -12.62 7.28 7.09
CA GLN A 169 -13.02 7.99 8.31
C GLN A 169 -11.86 8.87 8.78
N GLU A 170 -12.13 10.17 8.89
CA GLU A 170 -11.19 11.25 9.23
C GLU A 170 -10.98 11.35 10.76
N ALA A 171 -9.72 11.42 11.21
CA ALA A 171 -9.36 11.41 12.62
C ALA A 171 -8.91 12.79 13.11
N ALA A 172 -9.48 13.23 14.25
CA ALA A 172 -9.20 14.50 14.92
C ALA A 172 -7.81 14.53 15.62
N PRO A 173 -7.20 15.71 15.81
CA PRO A 173 -5.87 15.85 16.44
C PRO A 173 -5.94 15.77 17.98
N CYS A 174 -5.08 14.95 18.59
CA CYS A 174 -4.93 14.78 20.04
C CYS A 174 -3.93 15.78 20.68
N PRO A 175 -4.10 16.12 21.99
CA PRO A 175 -3.40 17.22 22.65
C PRO A 175 -1.97 16.92 23.12
N ALA A 176 -1.19 18.01 23.18
CA ALA A 176 0.26 18.15 23.36
C ALA A 176 0.85 17.73 24.73
N ALA A 177 0.79 16.44 25.07
CA ALA A 177 1.73 15.84 26.04
C ALA A 177 2.61 14.83 25.29
N GLN A 178 3.60 15.33 24.54
CA GLN A 178 4.55 14.50 23.81
C GLN A 178 5.36 13.67 24.80
N ALA A 179 4.99 12.40 24.98
CA ALA A 179 5.78 11.47 25.75
C ALA A 179 7.20 11.43 25.15
N LEU A 180 8.19 11.82 25.96
CA LEU A 180 9.64 11.76 25.70
C LEU A 180 10.11 10.29 25.69
N GLY A 181 9.47 9.48 24.87
CA GLY A 181 9.77 8.06 24.71
C GLY A 181 10.39 7.78 23.35
N PRO A 182 11.25 6.77 23.24
CA PRO A 182 11.62 6.23 21.94
C PRO A 182 10.40 5.58 21.28
N TRP A 183 10.16 5.91 20.02
CA TRP A 183 9.08 5.35 19.22
C TRP A 183 9.65 4.29 18.27
N TYR A 184 8.89 3.25 18.01
CA TYR A 184 9.33 2.12 17.20
C TYR A 184 8.32 1.86 16.10
N ILE A 185 8.83 1.58 14.92
CA ILE A 185 8.04 1.11 13.79
C ILE A 185 8.53 -0.28 13.43
N VAL A 186 7.62 -1.25 13.39
CA VAL A 186 7.88 -2.60 12.87
C VAL A 186 7.26 -2.67 11.49
N TYR A 187 8.11 -2.75 10.47
CA TYR A 187 7.73 -2.89 9.06
C TYR A 187 7.52 -4.36 8.66
N HIS A 188 8.20 -5.28 9.34
CA HIS A 188 8.02 -6.71 9.17
C HIS A 188 8.50 -7.44 10.43
N GLY A 189 7.56 -8.02 11.17
CA GLY A 189 7.80 -8.91 12.30
C GLY A 189 7.40 -10.35 11.99
N ARG A 190 7.43 -11.21 13.01
CA ARG A 190 6.93 -12.58 12.94
C ARG A 190 5.49 -12.60 12.44
N ASP A 191 5.13 -13.62 11.68
CA ASP A 191 3.77 -13.83 11.14
C ASP A 191 3.23 -12.66 10.29
N GLY A 192 4.14 -11.81 9.76
CA GLY A 192 3.78 -10.63 8.98
C GLY A 192 3.21 -9.49 9.83
N HIS A 193 3.40 -9.50 11.15
CA HIS A 193 2.96 -8.42 12.03
C HIS A 193 3.72 -7.12 11.73
N GLN A 194 2.97 -6.02 11.76
CA GLN A 194 3.45 -4.67 11.49
C GLN A 194 2.77 -3.73 12.47
N GLY A 195 3.43 -2.63 12.82
CA GLY A 195 2.82 -1.68 13.73
C GLY A 195 3.70 -0.53 14.17
N PHE A 196 3.07 0.35 14.93
CA PHE A 196 3.65 1.53 15.54
C PHE A 196 3.56 1.39 17.07
N PHE A 197 4.69 1.51 17.75
CA PHE A 197 4.83 1.19 19.17
C PHE A 197 5.53 2.32 19.93
N ASP A 198 5.09 2.56 21.17
CA ASP A 198 5.66 3.55 22.09
C ASP A 198 6.75 2.95 23.00
N ARG A 199 6.91 1.62 23.03
CA ARG A 199 7.87 0.89 23.85
C ARG A 199 8.44 -0.32 23.12
N PHE A 200 9.69 -0.66 23.43
CA PHE A 200 10.32 -1.86 22.90
C PHE A 200 9.82 -3.14 23.57
N ASN A 201 9.72 -3.12 24.90
CA ASN A 201 9.13 -4.18 25.72
C ASN A 201 7.72 -3.73 26.12
N GLY A 202 6.72 -4.46 25.64
CA GLY A 202 5.32 -4.24 25.96
C GLY A 202 4.93 -4.95 27.25
N VAL A 203 3.70 -4.71 27.72
CA VAL A 203 3.10 -5.53 28.79
C VAL A 203 2.77 -6.93 28.26
N ASP A 204 2.35 -6.99 27.00
CA ASP A 204 2.19 -8.22 26.25
C ASP A 204 3.52 -8.51 25.52
N ASP A 205 4.23 -9.53 25.99
CA ASP A 205 5.51 -9.93 25.41
C ASP A 205 5.34 -10.35 23.95
N GLU A 206 4.21 -10.94 23.54
CA GLU A 206 4.01 -11.48 22.18
C GLU A 206 3.80 -10.37 21.14
N LEU A 207 3.05 -9.32 21.50
CA LEU A 207 2.75 -8.19 20.62
C LEU A 207 3.73 -7.02 20.77
N SER A 208 4.70 -7.12 21.67
CA SER A 208 5.76 -6.12 21.82
C SER A 208 6.71 -6.11 20.62
N VAL A 209 7.41 -4.99 20.39
CA VAL A 209 8.48 -4.92 19.37
C VAL A 209 9.48 -6.04 19.58
N LYS A 210 9.84 -6.32 20.84
CA LYS A 210 10.69 -7.44 21.19
C LYS A 210 10.07 -8.76 20.77
N GLY A 211 8.85 -9.11 21.17
CA GLY A 211 8.18 -10.36 20.78
C GLY A 211 8.08 -10.58 19.28
N LEU A 212 7.74 -9.51 18.55
CA LEU A 212 7.60 -9.55 17.10
C LEU A 212 8.93 -9.70 16.34
N THR A 213 10.04 -9.31 16.96
CA THR A 213 11.34 -9.25 16.26
C THR A 213 12.40 -10.19 16.85
N GLN A 214 12.24 -10.63 18.08
CA GLN A 214 13.21 -11.48 18.75
C GLN A 214 13.28 -12.85 18.06
N PHE A 215 14.50 -13.28 17.73
CA PHE A 215 14.80 -14.51 17.00
C PHE A 215 14.21 -14.59 15.58
N TYR A 216 13.62 -13.51 15.07
CA TYR A 216 13.15 -13.46 13.69
C TYR A 216 14.26 -12.92 12.77
N GLU A 217 14.70 -13.75 11.82
CA GLU A 217 15.82 -13.45 10.92
C GLU A 217 15.52 -12.24 10.03
N HIS A 218 14.29 -12.14 9.54
CA HIS A 218 13.88 -11.14 8.55
C HIS A 218 13.25 -9.89 9.17
N ARG A 219 13.44 -9.67 10.47
CA ARG A 219 12.87 -8.52 11.18
C ARG A 219 13.28 -7.19 10.54
N LEU A 220 12.32 -6.30 10.34
CA LEU A 220 12.53 -4.94 9.86
C LEU A 220 11.85 -4.00 10.84
N TYR A 221 12.64 -3.29 11.64
CA TYR A 221 12.14 -2.28 12.55
C TYR A 221 13.10 -1.10 12.65
N LYS A 222 12.57 0.06 13.05
CA LYS A 222 13.35 1.27 13.30
C LYS A 222 12.89 2.00 14.55
N LYS A 223 13.87 2.49 15.32
CA LYS A 223 13.68 3.38 16.47
C LYS A 223 13.76 4.84 16.03
N PHE A 224 12.93 5.68 16.63
CA PHE A 224 12.85 7.12 16.44
C PHE A 224 12.83 7.83 17.79
N ASP A 225 13.42 9.02 17.87
CA ASP A 225 13.47 9.82 19.09
C ASP A 225 12.30 10.82 19.19
N SER A 226 11.46 10.90 18.16
CA SER A 226 10.31 11.82 18.08
C SER A 226 9.09 11.09 17.56
N PHE A 227 7.98 11.23 18.29
CA PHE A 227 6.66 10.74 17.89
C PHE A 227 6.30 11.24 16.49
N GLN A 228 6.43 12.55 16.26
CA GLN A 228 6.02 13.18 15.01
C GLN A 228 6.79 12.63 13.81
N LYS A 229 8.12 12.44 13.97
CA LYS A 229 8.95 11.85 12.90
C LYS A 229 8.56 10.40 12.63
N ALA A 230 8.36 9.61 13.68
CA ALA A 230 7.96 8.21 13.56
C ALA A 230 6.58 8.08 12.89
N TRP A 231 5.60 8.87 13.36
CA TRP A 231 4.24 8.85 12.85
C TRP A 231 4.19 9.24 11.36
N MET A 232 4.93 10.28 10.97
CA MET A 232 5.05 10.70 9.58
C MET A 232 5.63 9.58 8.70
N PHE A 233 6.72 8.93 9.14
CA PHE A 233 7.34 7.83 8.40
C PHE A 233 6.39 6.63 8.28
N TRP A 234 5.70 6.27 9.36
CA TRP A 234 4.71 5.20 9.37
C TRP A 234 3.57 5.46 8.39
N THR A 235 3.01 6.68 8.42
CA THR A 235 1.89 7.09 7.57
C THR A 235 2.28 7.01 6.10
N GLU A 236 3.45 7.52 5.72
CA GLU A 236 3.91 7.43 4.33
C GLU A 236 4.11 6.01 3.84
N VAL A 237 4.70 5.13 4.66
CA VAL A 237 4.93 3.74 4.28
C VAL A 237 3.61 2.98 4.17
N LYS A 238 2.62 3.31 5.02
CA LYS A 238 1.27 2.77 4.94
C LYS A 238 0.56 3.24 3.66
N ASP A 239 0.55 4.53 3.40
CA ASP A 239 -0.20 5.14 2.28
C ASP A 239 0.40 4.80 0.92
N SER A 240 1.73 4.61 0.85
CA SER A 240 2.42 4.14 -0.36
C SER A 240 2.27 2.63 -0.62
N GLY A 241 1.65 1.87 0.28
CA GLY A 241 1.43 0.43 0.13
C GLY A 241 2.67 -0.45 0.37
N ILE A 242 3.80 0.13 0.79
CA ILE A 242 5.04 -0.60 1.10
C ILE A 242 4.84 -1.63 2.22
N LEU A 243 3.93 -1.36 3.17
CA LEU A 243 3.55 -2.34 4.19
C LEU A 243 2.95 -3.61 3.58
N GLY A 244 2.10 -3.49 2.56
CA GLY A 244 1.56 -4.65 1.83
C GLY A 244 2.65 -5.45 1.13
N LEU A 245 3.60 -4.76 0.51
CA LEU A 245 4.76 -5.36 -0.16
C LEU A 245 5.64 -6.19 0.79
N LEU A 246 5.81 -5.71 2.04
CA LEU A 246 6.68 -6.34 3.03
C LEU A 246 5.97 -7.37 3.91
N ARG A 247 4.66 -7.57 3.75
CA ARG A 247 3.86 -8.41 4.65
C ARG A 247 4.27 -9.88 4.59
N ASP A 248 4.42 -10.41 3.39
CA ASP A 248 4.73 -11.82 3.17
C ASP A 248 6.19 -12.13 3.51
N PRO A 249 6.54 -13.36 3.92
CA PRO A 249 7.92 -13.76 4.16
C PRO A 249 8.82 -13.52 2.91
N PRO A 250 10.10 -13.18 3.10
CA PRO A 250 11.02 -12.96 1.98
C PRO A 250 11.12 -14.20 1.08
N THR A 251 10.98 -13.98 -0.23
CA THR A 251 11.06 -15.06 -1.21
C THR A 251 12.46 -15.10 -1.84
N LYS A 252 12.99 -16.29 -2.10
CA LYS A 252 14.31 -16.42 -2.73
C LYS A 252 14.29 -15.81 -4.15
N GLY A 253 15.22 -14.89 -4.41
CA GLY A 253 15.31 -14.21 -5.70
C GLY A 253 14.31 -13.06 -5.88
N GLU A 254 13.68 -12.60 -4.79
CA GLU A 254 12.90 -11.37 -4.75
C GLU A 254 13.79 -10.16 -5.08
N ILE A 255 13.34 -9.34 -6.03
CA ILE A 255 13.99 -8.10 -6.47
C ILE A 255 12.96 -6.98 -6.41
N PHE A 256 13.41 -5.81 -5.98
CA PHE A 256 12.61 -4.59 -5.88
C PHE A 256 13.18 -3.53 -6.81
N ILE A 257 12.31 -2.86 -7.57
CA ILE A 257 12.65 -1.64 -8.31
C ILE A 257 11.98 -0.47 -7.60
N VAL A 258 12.78 0.46 -7.10
CA VAL A 258 12.32 1.74 -6.55
C VAL A 258 12.31 2.76 -7.68
N THR A 259 11.14 3.18 -8.12
CA THR A 259 11.00 4.26 -9.12
C THR A 259 10.91 5.62 -8.44
N LYS A 260 10.23 5.71 -7.29
CA LYS A 260 10.18 6.91 -6.45
C LYS A 260 10.64 6.61 -5.04
N GLY A 261 11.70 7.26 -4.58
CA GLY A 261 12.26 6.98 -3.24
C GLY A 261 13.42 7.87 -2.88
N ALA A 262 14.04 7.63 -1.73
CA ALA A 262 15.24 8.33 -1.31
C ALA A 262 16.45 8.09 -2.21
N LEU A 263 16.52 6.90 -2.81
CA LEU A 263 17.49 6.54 -3.84
C LEU A 263 16.80 5.57 -4.81
N PRO A 264 16.30 6.04 -5.96
CA PRO A 264 15.76 5.14 -6.98
C PRO A 264 16.81 4.12 -7.43
N GLY A 265 16.40 2.87 -7.65
CA GLY A 265 17.32 1.80 -8.00
C GLY A 265 16.76 0.39 -7.83
N VAL A 266 17.62 -0.61 -7.98
CA VAL A 266 17.27 -2.03 -7.92
C VAL A 266 17.89 -2.70 -6.69
N TYR A 267 17.05 -3.29 -5.85
CA TYR A 267 17.43 -3.85 -4.55
C TYR A 267 17.07 -5.34 -4.48
N ALA A 268 18.00 -6.17 -4.03
CA ALA A 268 17.77 -7.60 -3.83
C ALA A 268 17.50 -7.98 -2.37
N ASN A 269 17.55 -7.00 -1.46
CA ASN A 269 17.38 -7.20 -0.03
C ASN A 269 16.39 -6.15 0.51
N ARG A 270 15.38 -6.60 1.27
CA ARG A 270 14.37 -5.74 1.89
C ARG A 270 14.96 -4.71 2.86
N MET A 271 16.04 -5.05 3.55
CA MET A 271 16.75 -4.12 4.42
C MET A 271 17.42 -2.99 3.62
N SER A 272 18.11 -3.31 2.52
CA SER A 272 18.70 -2.30 1.62
C SER A 272 17.62 -1.45 0.96
N LEU A 273 16.50 -2.05 0.56
CA LEU A 273 15.33 -1.33 0.07
C LEU A 273 14.85 -0.28 1.09
N LEU A 274 14.63 -0.66 2.34
CA LEU A 274 14.15 0.26 3.37
C LEU A 274 15.21 1.32 3.74
N ILE A 275 16.46 0.94 3.92
CA ILE A 275 17.52 1.86 4.38
C ILE A 275 17.94 2.81 3.26
N GLU A 276 18.30 2.29 2.10
CA GLU A 276 18.91 3.06 1.02
C GLU A 276 17.86 3.57 0.04
N GLY A 277 17.00 2.66 -0.44
CA GLY A 277 16.01 2.98 -1.47
C GLY A 277 14.93 3.93 -0.96
N LEU A 278 14.43 3.69 0.25
CA LEU A 278 13.29 4.42 0.80
C LEU A 278 13.64 5.34 1.98
N ALA A 279 14.81 5.19 2.59
CA ALA A 279 15.18 5.86 3.83
C ALA A 279 14.12 5.74 4.94
N TRP A 280 13.46 4.57 5.02
CA TRP A 280 12.39 4.22 5.97
C TRP A 280 11.08 4.99 5.75
N ARG A 281 10.90 5.60 4.59
CA ARG A 281 9.72 6.39 4.22
C ARG A 281 8.92 5.69 3.12
N GLY A 282 7.80 6.29 2.75
CA GLY A 282 7.03 5.83 1.59
C GLY A 282 7.78 6.05 0.28
N GLY A 283 7.35 5.33 -0.75
CA GLY A 283 7.87 5.42 -2.10
C GLY A 283 7.07 4.57 -3.07
N GLU A 284 7.44 4.62 -4.34
CA GLU A 284 6.86 3.75 -5.36
C GLU A 284 7.83 2.61 -5.67
N VAL A 285 7.38 1.40 -5.36
CA VAL A 285 8.20 0.19 -5.47
C VAL A 285 7.43 -0.90 -6.19
N MET A 286 8.10 -1.54 -7.13
CA MET A 286 7.62 -2.75 -7.80
C MET A 286 8.46 -3.94 -7.33
N SER A 287 7.83 -5.09 -7.10
CA SER A 287 8.53 -6.34 -6.79
C SER A 287 8.38 -7.36 -7.92
N GLY A 288 9.39 -8.21 -8.05
CA GLY A 288 9.39 -9.37 -8.94
C GLY A 288 10.36 -10.44 -8.46
N ILE A 289 10.37 -11.59 -9.13
CA ILE A 289 11.29 -12.70 -8.83
C ILE A 289 12.21 -12.90 -10.04
N GLY A 290 13.53 -12.93 -9.83
CA GLY A 290 14.48 -13.22 -10.90
C GLY A 290 15.91 -12.74 -10.65
N LYS A 291 16.66 -12.59 -11.75
CA LYS A 291 18.06 -12.11 -11.70
C LYS A 291 18.09 -10.59 -11.68
N LYS A 292 18.82 -10.01 -10.72
CA LYS A 292 19.00 -8.56 -10.55
C LYS A 292 19.32 -7.82 -11.86
N ALA A 293 20.22 -8.36 -12.69
CA ALA A 293 20.62 -7.76 -13.96
C ALA A 293 19.44 -7.44 -14.91
N ARG A 294 18.41 -8.30 -14.97
CA ARG A 294 17.22 -8.03 -15.80
C ARG A 294 16.43 -6.82 -15.31
N PHE A 295 16.28 -6.69 -13.99
CA PHE A 295 15.60 -5.55 -13.38
C PHE A 295 16.43 -4.27 -13.49
N GLU A 296 17.77 -4.36 -13.48
CA GLU A 296 18.66 -3.22 -13.73
C GLU A 296 18.51 -2.67 -15.15
N ASP A 297 18.33 -3.53 -16.15
CA ASP A 297 18.10 -3.08 -17.53
C ASP A 297 16.74 -2.40 -17.69
N VAL A 298 15.69 -2.92 -17.05
CA VAL A 298 14.36 -2.26 -16.99
C VAL A 298 14.45 -0.91 -16.27
N PHE A 299 15.15 -0.85 -15.14
CA PHE A 299 15.34 0.39 -14.39
C PHE A 299 16.08 1.44 -15.22
N LYS A 300 17.16 1.08 -15.93
CA LYS A 300 17.87 2.00 -16.84
C LYS A 300 16.95 2.56 -17.92
N GLN A 301 16.05 1.73 -18.46
CA GLN A 301 15.07 2.17 -19.45
C GLN A 301 14.10 3.21 -18.87
N TRP A 302 13.57 2.98 -17.67
CA TRP A 302 12.69 3.94 -16.98
C TRP A 302 13.41 5.23 -16.56
N ASP A 303 14.65 5.11 -16.10
CA ASP A 303 15.49 6.25 -15.73
C ASP A 303 15.78 7.14 -16.94
N ALA A 304 16.13 6.54 -18.09
CA ALA A 304 16.30 7.25 -19.36
C ALA A 304 15.01 7.94 -19.86
N GLN A 305 13.84 7.50 -19.40
CA GLN A 305 12.54 8.11 -19.69
C GLN A 305 12.11 9.15 -18.64
N ASN A 306 12.96 9.45 -17.64
CA ASN A 306 12.64 10.32 -16.50
C ASN A 306 11.40 9.86 -15.72
N LEU A 307 11.19 8.54 -15.63
CA LEU A 307 10.12 7.94 -14.82
C LEU A 307 10.57 7.67 -13.38
N THR A 308 11.83 7.98 -13.06
CA THR A 308 12.42 7.85 -11.72
C THR A 308 12.42 9.21 -11.02
N GLU A 309 12.16 9.20 -9.71
CA GLU A 309 12.10 10.42 -8.90
C GLU A 309 12.84 10.24 -7.57
N CYS A 310 13.84 11.08 -7.34
CA CYS A 310 14.59 11.11 -6.09
C CYS A 310 13.91 12.05 -5.09
N LEU A 311 13.46 11.49 -3.98
CA LEU A 311 12.73 12.18 -2.92
C LEU A 311 13.65 12.50 -1.74
N PRO A 312 13.49 13.66 -1.06
CA PRO A 312 14.38 14.07 0.03
C PRO A 312 14.30 13.12 1.22
N ARG A 313 15.46 12.64 1.70
CA ARG A 313 15.58 11.71 2.84
C ARG A 313 14.89 12.25 4.10
N ASP A 314 15.20 13.48 4.45
CA ASP A 314 14.57 14.24 5.51
C ASP A 314 13.82 15.40 4.85
N GLY A 315 12.52 15.48 5.03
CA GLY A 315 11.67 16.47 4.38
C GLY A 315 10.23 16.40 4.89
N PRO A 316 9.34 17.28 4.40
CA PRO A 316 7.92 17.25 4.76
C PRO A 316 7.26 15.94 4.33
N LEU A 317 6.03 15.71 4.81
CA LEU A 317 5.22 14.55 4.47
C LEU A 317 5.12 14.41 2.93
N ARG A 318 5.39 13.21 2.41
CA ARG A 318 5.26 12.89 1.00
C ARG A 318 3.83 12.46 0.71
N GLU A 319 3.20 13.09 -0.29
CA GLU A 319 1.87 12.69 -0.75
C GLU A 319 2.00 11.62 -1.84
N PHE A 320 1.42 10.45 -1.59
CA PHE A 320 1.32 9.39 -2.59
C PHE A 320 -0.12 9.32 -3.06
N ARG A 321 -0.35 9.62 -4.35
CA ARG A 321 -1.65 9.39 -4.96
C ARG A 321 -1.90 7.89 -4.98
N THR A 322 -2.82 7.43 -4.15
CA THR A 322 -3.28 6.05 -4.19
C THR A 322 -3.90 5.83 -5.57
N ALA A 323 -3.48 4.79 -6.29
CA ALA A 323 -3.82 4.55 -7.70
C ALA A 323 -5.34 4.36 -7.99
N GLY A 324 -6.21 4.53 -7.00
CA GLY A 324 -7.67 4.51 -7.13
C GLY A 324 -8.35 5.88 -7.12
N ASP A 325 -7.63 6.98 -6.88
CA ASP A 325 -8.25 8.30 -6.66
C ASP A 325 -8.14 9.25 -7.86
N THR A 326 -7.89 8.72 -9.06
CA THR A 326 -8.21 9.43 -10.31
C THR A 326 -9.72 9.53 -10.43
N ARG A 327 -10.32 10.42 -9.62
CA ARG A 327 -11.54 11.11 -10.01
C ARG A 327 -11.21 11.76 -11.33
N ASP A 328 -11.77 11.16 -12.37
CA ASP A 328 -11.92 11.73 -13.69
C ASP A 328 -12.36 13.19 -13.47
N ALA A 329 -11.40 14.11 -13.55
CA ALA A 329 -11.67 15.53 -13.56
C ALA A 329 -12.34 15.74 -14.91
N GLY A 330 -13.64 15.43 -14.93
CA GLY A 330 -14.53 15.62 -16.04
C GLY A 330 -14.34 17.05 -16.48
N LYS A 331 -13.57 17.19 -17.55
CA LYS A 331 -13.45 18.40 -18.31
C LYS A 331 -14.86 18.61 -18.84
N GLU A 332 -15.67 19.39 -18.11
CA GLU A 332 -16.88 19.98 -18.65
C GLU A 332 -16.43 20.75 -19.89
N VAL A 333 -16.57 20.10 -21.04
CA VAL A 333 -16.53 20.75 -22.33
C VAL A 333 -17.78 21.63 -22.34
N GLY A 334 -17.60 22.87 -21.90
CA GLY A 334 -18.55 23.95 -22.13
C GLY A 334 -18.71 24.12 -23.63
N GLY A 335 -19.69 23.41 -24.18
CA GLY A 335 -20.28 23.73 -25.47
C GLY A 335 -21.29 24.84 -25.23
N ASP A 336 -20.97 26.04 -25.70
CA ASP A 336 -21.95 27.06 -26.10
C ASP A 336 -21.24 28.09 -26.99
N THR A 337 -21.00 27.70 -28.24
CA THR A 337 -20.89 28.64 -29.36
C THR A 337 -22.30 28.86 -29.91
N CYS A 338 -23.01 29.87 -29.40
CA CYS A 338 -24.14 30.48 -30.10
C CYS A 338 -23.61 31.16 -31.38
N THR A 339 -24.04 30.65 -32.52
CA THR A 339 -23.87 31.32 -33.81
C THR A 339 -24.98 32.36 -33.95
N GLU A 340 -24.60 33.62 -33.87
CA GLU A 340 -25.44 34.78 -34.18
C GLU A 340 -25.65 34.82 -35.70
N ILE A 341 -26.91 34.68 -36.13
CA ILE A 341 -27.33 34.81 -37.53
C ILE A 341 -27.94 36.20 -37.67
N ASP A 342 -27.27 37.08 -38.42
CA ASP A 342 -27.79 38.39 -38.84
C ASP A 342 -28.94 38.21 -39.85
N PRO A 343 -30.09 38.90 -39.67
CA PRO A 343 -31.05 39.08 -40.74
C PRO A 343 -30.81 40.41 -41.50
N VAL A 344 -31.07 40.31 -42.80
CA VAL A 344 -30.94 41.28 -43.91
C VAL A 344 -31.64 42.62 -43.68
#